data_AF-A0A699HW18-F1
#
_entry.id   AF-A0A699HW18-F1
#
_cell.length_a   1.000
_cell.length_b   1.000
_cell.length_c   1.000
_cell.angle_alpha   90.00
_cell.angle_beta   90.00
_cell.angle_gamma   90.00
#
_symmetry.space_group_name_H-M   'P 1'
#
loop_
_entity.id
_entity.type
_entity.pdbx_description
1 polymer ?
#
loop_
_entity_poly.entity_id
_entity_poly.type
_entity_poly.pdbx_seq_one_letter_code
_entity_poly.pdbx_strand_id
1 'polypeptide(L)' 'VEALNIAILEATNRNIFYGFKVGKDKVHISHLQFADDALFLREWSLSSVKNLFRILTCFHLASGRKVNFNKSVMKN' A
#
# COMPACT_ATOMS: atom_id res chain seq x y z
N VAL A 1 -8.78 -8.74 4.34
CA VAL A 1 -7.51 -8.27 4.95
C VAL A 1 -6.33 -8.92 4.22
N GLU A 2 -6.23 -10.25 4.25
CA GLU A 2 -5.09 -11.01 3.69
C GLU A 2 -4.71 -10.69 2.22
N ALA A 3 -5.68 -10.63 1.30
CA ALA A 3 -5.39 -10.43 -0.12
C ALA A 3 -4.70 -9.09 -0.45
N LEU A 4 -5.04 -8.00 0.24
CA LEU A 4 -4.37 -6.70 0.05
C LEU A 4 -2.94 -6.76 0.61
N ASN A 5 -2.75 -7.43 1.74
CA ASN A 5 -1.42 -7.62 2.34
C ASN A 5 -0.51 -8.37 1.37
N ILE A 6 -1.00 -9.47 0.78
CA ILE A 6 -0.28 -10.26 -0.22
C ILE A 6 0.09 -9.41 -1.45
N ALA A 7 -0.85 -8.62 -1.99
CA ALA A 7 -0.59 -7.77 -3.15
C ALA A 7 0.52 -6.74 -2.88
N ILE A 8 0.55 -6.16 -1.66
CA ILE A 8 1.57 -5.19 -1.27
C ILE A 8 2.91 -5.85 -1.01
N LEU A 9 2.93 -7.00 -0.33
CA LEU A 9 4.15 -7.79 -0.10
C LEU A 9 4.81 -8.21 -1.42
N GLU A 10 4.02 -8.68 -2.38
CA GLU A 10 4.52 -9.00 -3.72
C GLU A 10 5.10 -7.77 -4.43
N ALA A 11 4.43 -6.62 -4.33
CA ALA A 11 4.97 -5.37 -4.86
C ALA A 11 6.27 -4.94 -4.17
N THR A 12 6.43 -5.23 -2.87
CA THR A 12 7.68 -5.01 -2.14
C THR A 12 8.79 -5.94 -2.59
N ASN A 13 8.50 -7.23 -2.73
CA ASN A 13 9.47 -8.21 -3.23
C ASN A 13 9.98 -7.86 -4.64
N ARG A 14 9.13 -7.21 -5.45
CA ARG A 14 9.45 -6.75 -6.81
C ARG A 14 10.02 -5.33 -6.87
N ASN A 15 10.30 -4.69 -5.74
CA ASN A 15 10.79 -3.30 -5.64
C ASN A 15 9.84 -2.23 -6.24
N ILE A 16 8.56 -2.56 -6.43
CA ILE A 16 7.55 -1.66 -6.97
C ILE A 16 7.02 -0.72 -5.88
N PHE A 17 6.87 -1.24 -4.65
CA PHE A 17 6.36 -0.52 -3.48
C PHE A 17 7.09 -0.95 -2.20
N TYR A 18 7.71 -0.04 -1.46
CA TYR A 18 8.53 -0.33 -0.29
C TYR A 18 8.24 0.69 0.81
N GLY A 19 8.29 0.21 2.05
CA GLY A 19 7.99 1.01 3.22
C GLY A 19 9.17 1.80 3.78
N PHE A 20 9.01 2.26 5.02
CA PHE A 20 10.09 2.83 5.81
C PHE A 20 10.66 1.80 6.79
N LYS A 21 11.92 2.01 7.18
CA LYS A 21 12.52 1.30 8.33
C LYS A 21 12.24 2.08 9.59
N VAL A 22 11.65 1.45 10.60
CA VAL A 22 11.20 2.12 11.82
C VAL A 22 11.85 1.49 13.04
N GLY A 23 12.13 2.33 14.05
CA GLY A 23 12.70 1.89 15.33
C GLY A 23 14.17 1.48 15.28
N LYS A 24 14.66 0.98 16.41
CA LYS A 24 16.04 0.50 16.59
C LYS A 24 16.33 -0.73 15.73
N ASP A 25 15.36 -1.64 15.65
CA ASP A 25 15.48 -2.91 14.92
C ASP A 25 15.25 -2.78 13.41
N LYS A 26 15.03 -1.56 12.92
CA LYS A 26 14.87 -1.24 11.48
C LYS A 26 13.79 -2.08 10.81
N VAL A 27 12.68 -2.30 11.50
CA VAL A 27 11.53 -3.04 10.98
C VAL A 27 10.98 -2.33 9.74
N HIS A 28 10.81 -3.07 8.64
CA HIS A 28 10.21 -2.54 7.42
C HIS A 28 8.69 -2.49 7.56
N ILE A 29 8.11 -1.29 7.45
CA ILE A 29 6.66 -1.09 7.49
C ILE A 29 6.24 -0.37 6.21
N SER A 30 5.48 -1.08 5.36
CA SER A 30 4.96 -0.56 4.09
C SER A 30 3.49 -0.13 4.19
N HIS A 31 2.73 -0.75 5.08
CA HIS A 31 1.32 -0.43 5.28
C HIS A 31 0.80 -0.93 6.62
N LEU A 32 -0.32 -0.35 7.07
CA LEU A 32 -1.09 -0.77 8.22
C LEU A 32 -2.53 -1.02 7.77
N GLN A 33 -3.10 -2.17 8.13
CA GLN A 33 -4.49 -2.52 7.78
C GLN A 33 -5.37 -2.53 9.02
N PHE A 34 -6.53 -1.89 8.90
CA PHE A 34 -7.62 -1.91 9.86
C PHE A 34 -8.84 -2.62 9.24
N ALA A 35 -9.98 -2.63 9.94
CA ALA A 35 -11.19 -3.31 9.47
C ALA A 35 -11.65 -2.77 8.10
N ASP A 36 -11.75 -1.44 7.98
CA ASP A 36 -12.29 -0.76 6.80
C ASP A 36 -11.25 0.09 6.05
N ASP A 37 -10.16 0.44 6.71
CA ASP A 37 -9.17 1.39 6.22
C ASP A 37 -7.77 0.76 6.12
N ALA A 38 -6.94 1.30 5.24
CA ALA A 38 -5.53 0.95 5.15
C ALA A 38 -4.68 2.23 5.02
N LEU A 39 -3.58 2.30 5.76
CA LEU A 39 -2.58 3.34 5.67
C LEU A 39 -1.37 2.81 4.89
N PHE A 40 -0.92 3.54 3.88
CA PHE A 40 0.26 3.21 3.09
C PHE A 40 1.40 4.17 3.43
N LEU A 41 2.58 3.60 3.71
CA LEU A 41 3.75 4.32 4.20
C LEU A 41 4.85 4.19 3.15
N ARG A 42 5.15 5.28 2.45
CA ARG A 42 6.12 5.32 1.34
C ARG A 42 6.60 6.76 1.14
N GLU A 43 7.82 6.92 0.66
CA GLU A 43 8.33 8.24 0.26
C GLU A 43 7.51 8.81 -0.91
N TRP A 44 7.14 10.09 -0.81
CA TRP A 44 6.31 10.73 -1.80
C TRP A 44 7.06 10.91 -3.12
N SER A 45 6.54 10.31 -4.18
CA SER A 45 6.94 10.59 -5.55
C SER A 45 5.82 10.22 -6.51
N LEU A 46 5.76 10.88 -7.67
CA LEU A 46 4.74 10.61 -8.68
C LEU A 46 4.74 9.13 -9.11
N SER A 47 5.91 8.51 -9.20
CA SER A 47 6.06 7.08 -9.53
C SER A 47 5.52 6.18 -8.41
N SER A 48 5.83 6.49 -7.15
CA SER A 48 5.32 5.75 -5.99
C SER A 48 3.81 5.79 -5.89
N VAL A 49 3.21 6.97 -6.12
CA VAL A 49 1.75 7.14 -6.12
C VAL A 49 1.13 6.33 -7.26
N LYS A 50 1.64 6.45 -8.49
CA LYS A 50 1.16 5.67 -9.63
C LYS A 50 1.24 4.16 -9.39
N ASN A 51 2.32 3.68 -8.78
CA ASN A 51 2.48 2.27 -8.45
C ASN A 51 1.45 1.81 -7.41
N LEU A 52 1.21 2.61 -6.35
CA LEU A 52 0.18 2.31 -5.36
C LEU A 52 -1.21 2.25 -5.99
N PHE A 53 -1.57 3.21 -6.84
CA PHE A 53 -2.85 3.18 -7.57
C PHE A 53 -3.00 1.94 -8.45
N ARG A 54 -1.93 1.51 -9.14
CA ARG A 54 -1.95 0.28 -9.95
C ARG A 54 -2.17 -0.96 -9.09
N ILE A 55 -1.47 -1.08 -7.97
CA ILE A 55 -1.63 -2.21 -7.04
C ILE A 55 -3.07 -2.27 -6.52
N LEU A 56 -3.60 -1.13 -6.07
CA LEU A 56 -4.98 -1.02 -5.58
C LEU A 56 -6.02 -1.33 -6.65
N THR A 57 -5.76 -0.94 -7.90
CA THR A 57 -6.62 -1.27 -9.04
C THR A 57 -6.60 -2.76 -9.33
N CYS A 58 -5.43 -3.40 -9.40
CA CYS A 58 -5.32 -4.85 -9.57
C CYS A 58 -6.00 -5.61 -8.44
N PHE A 59 -5.82 -5.15 -7.20
CA PHE A 59 -6.51 -5.71 -6.04
C PHE A 59 -8.03 -5.58 -6.16
N HIS A 60 -8.55 -4.42 -6.56
CA HIS A 60 -9.98 -4.20 -6.78
C HIS A 60 -10.53 -5.17 -7.84
N LEU A 61 -9.85 -5.28 -8.98
CA LEU A 61 -10.26 -6.16 -10.09
C LEU A 61 -10.24 -7.63 -9.68
N ALA A 62 -9.23 -8.07 -8.94
CA ALA A 62 -9.09 -9.46 -8.52
C ALA A 62 -10.05 -9.85 -7.38
N SER A 63 -10.35 -8.93 -6.46
CA SER A 63 -11.15 -9.22 -5.26
C SER A 63 -12.62 -8.76 -5.34
N GLY A 64 -12.96 -7.92 -6.32
CA GLY A 64 -14.25 -7.22 -6.39
C GLY A 64 -14.45 -6.13 -5.34
N ARG A 65 -13.49 -5.89 -4.43
CA ARG A 65 -13.62 -4.89 -3.36
C ARG A 65 -13.27 -3.50 -3.86
N LYS A 66 -14.22 -2.58 -3.83
CA LYS A 66 -14.03 -1.20 -4.31
C LYS A 66 -13.11 -0.41 -3.37
N VAL A 67 -12.02 0.13 -3.92
CA VAL A 67 -11.20 1.12 -3.23
C VAL A 67 -11.89 2.47 -3.33
N ASN A 68 -12.13 3.12 -2.18
CA ASN A 68 -12.79 4.42 -2.15
C ASN A 68 -11.76 5.55 -2.12
N PHE A 69 -11.38 6.02 -3.30
CA PHE A 69 -10.42 7.13 -3.43
C PHE A 69 -10.98 8.47 -2.93
N ASN A 70 -12.30 8.66 -2.88
CA ASN A 70 -12.90 9.90 -2.34
C ASN A 70 -12.65 10.05 -0.83
N LYS A 71 -12.41 8.93 -0.12
CA LYS A 71 -12.02 8.91 1.29
C LYS A 71 -10.50 8.85 1.49
N SER A 72 -9.73 8.68 0.42
CA SER A 72 -8.28 8.59 0.50
C SER A 72 -7.65 9.97 0.57
N VAL A 73 -6.81 10.19 1.57
CA VAL A 73 -6.07 11.44 1.76
C VAL A 73 -4.58 11.15 1.75
N MET A 74 -3.83 11.97 1.03
CA MET A 74 -2.37 11.95 1.05
C MET A 74 -1.88 13.02 2.02
N LYS A 75 -1.03 12.63 2.97
CA LYS A 75 -0.36 13.56 3.87
C LYS A 75 1.14 13.41 3.70
N ASN A 76 1.82 14.54 3.52
CA ASN A 76 3.26 14.66 3.45
C ASN A 76 3.79 15.21 4.78
#